data_AF-A0A351AEW5-F1
#
_entry.id   AF-A0A351AEW5-F1
#
_cell.length_a   1.000
_cell.length_b   1.000
_cell.length_c   1.000
_cell.angle_alpha   90.00
_cell.angle_beta   90.00
_cell.angle_gamma   90.00
#
_symmetry.space_group_name_H-M   'P 1'
#
loop_
_entity.id
_entity.type
_entity.pdbx_description
1 polymer ?
#
loop_
_entity_poly.entity_id
_entity_poly.type
_entity_poly.pdbx_seq_one_letter_code
_entity_poly.pdbx_strand_id
1 'polypeptide(L)'
;MSKESLAHPLSVRLAFPFIRAALKLLLLFLGPLRTSGRQRVPREGALLIIANHLSYLDPPAVQLASPRLIHFMAGVGLFERGDRITQF
;
A
#
# COMPACT_ATOMS: atom_id res chain seq x y z
N MET A 1 10.26 18.23 1.98
CA MET A 1 9.76 17.23 1.02
C MET A 1 9.00 17.96 -0.07
N SER A 2 9.58 18.11 -1.27
CA SER A 2 8.97 18.86 -2.38
C SER A 2 7.75 18.12 -2.92
N LYS A 3 6.69 18.86 -3.30
CA LYS A 3 5.41 18.30 -3.78
C LYS A 3 5.55 17.43 -5.05
N GLU A 4 6.69 17.51 -5.74
CA GLU A 4 6.98 16.74 -6.96
C GLU A 4 7.22 15.24 -6.70
N SER A 5 7.60 14.86 -5.48
CA SER A 5 8.01 13.48 -5.13
C SER A 5 6.87 12.44 -5.13
N LEU A 6 5.61 12.83 -5.35
CA LEU A 6 4.44 11.93 -5.28
C LEU A 6 3.79 11.66 -6.65
N ALA A 7 4.30 12.26 -7.73
CA ALA A 7 3.81 11.95 -9.07
C ALA A 7 4.29 10.55 -9.47
N HIS A 8 3.36 9.59 -9.53
CA HIS A 8 3.68 8.23 -9.96
C HIS A 8 4.03 8.20 -11.46
N PRO A 9 5.09 7.49 -11.86
CA PRO A 9 5.44 7.33 -13.26
C PRO A 9 4.29 6.67 -14.01
N LEU A 10 4.19 6.97 -15.32
CA LEU A 10 3.10 6.47 -16.16
C LEU A 10 2.97 4.93 -16.11
N SER A 11 4.08 4.22 -16.05
CA SER A 11 4.13 2.76 -15.92
C SER A 11 3.39 2.25 -14.67
N VAL A 12 3.58 2.90 -13.52
CA VAL A 12 2.89 2.54 -12.27
C VAL A 12 1.40 2.83 -12.38
N ARG A 13 1.02 3.96 -12.97
CA ARG A 13 -0.40 4.32 -13.18
C ARG A 13 -1.11 3.30 -14.07
N LEU A 14 -0.43 2.82 -15.11
CA LEU A 14 -0.95 1.80 -16.02
C LEU A 14 -0.98 0.40 -15.40
N ALA A 15 0.03 0.03 -14.61
CA ALA A 15 0.11 -1.28 -13.96
C ALA A 15 -0.84 -1.43 -12.76
N PHE A 16 -1.09 -0.34 -12.03
CA PHE A 16 -1.87 -0.35 -10.79
C PHE A 16 -3.25 -1.03 -10.89
N PRO A 17 -4.13 -0.77 -11.88
CA PRO A 17 -5.41 -1.46 -11.98
C PRO A 17 -5.26 -2.99 -12.12
N PHE A 18 -4.25 -3.45 -12.88
CA PHE A 18 -3.98 -4.88 -13.04
C PHE A 18 -3.46 -5.51 -11.75
N ILE A 19 -2.51 -4.84 -11.08
CA ILE A 19 -2.00 -5.28 -9.76
C ILE A 19 -3.15 -5.36 -8.75
N ARG A 20 -4.04 -4.35 -8.75
CA ARG A 20 -5.19 -4.30 -7.85
C ARG A 20 -6.17 -5.46 -8.13
N ALA A 21 -6.41 -5.80 -9.39
CA ALA A 21 -7.25 -6.94 -9.77
C ALA A 21 -6.61 -8.27 -9.34
N ALA A 22 -5.31 -8.44 -9.58
CA ALA A 22 -4.56 -9.63 -9.17
C ALA A 22 -4.56 -9.82 -7.64
N LEU A 23 -4.33 -8.75 -6.87
CA LEU A 23 -4.40 -8.80 -5.40
C LEU A 23 -5.81 -9.14 -4.91
N LYS A 24 -6.85 -8.59 -5.55
CA LYS A 24 -8.24 -8.92 -5.20
C LYS A 24 -8.53 -10.40 -5.45
N LEU A 25 -8.03 -10.95 -6.55
CA LEU A 25 -8.17 -12.38 -6.85
C LEU A 25 -7.41 -13.24 -5.84
N LEU A 26 -6.15 -12.88 -5.54
CA LEU A 26 -5.34 -13.55 -4.52
C LEU A 26 -6.04 -13.59 -3.16
N LEU A 27 -6.55 -12.44 -2.69
CA LEU A 27 -7.28 -12.39 -1.44
C LEU A 27 -8.61 -13.14 -1.50
N LEU A 28 -9.28 -13.22 -2.66
CA LEU A 28 -10.49 -14.04 -2.78
C LEU A 28 -10.19 -15.53 -2.51
N PHE A 29 -9.02 -16.02 -2.91
CA PHE A 29 -8.58 -17.40 -2.62
C PHE A 29 -8.14 -17.61 -1.16
N LEU A 30 -7.48 -16.61 -0.55
CA LEU A 30 -6.98 -16.71 0.83
C LEU A 30 -8.06 -16.41 1.90
N GLY A 31 -9.10 -15.67 1.54
CA GLY A 31 -10.20 -15.27 2.41
C GLY A 31 -10.75 -13.89 2.02
N PRO A 32 -12.08 -13.76 1.79
CA PRO A 32 -12.64 -12.53 1.23
C PRO A 32 -12.42 -11.33 2.15
N LEU A 33 -11.78 -10.28 1.61
CA LEU A 33 -11.59 -9.02 2.30
C LEU A 33 -12.94 -8.31 2.51
N ARG A 34 -13.31 -8.08 3.77
CA ARG A 34 -14.48 -7.26 4.14
C ARG A 34 -14.03 -5.86 4.50
N THR A 35 -14.64 -4.86 3.87
CA THR A 35 -14.30 -3.45 4.08
C THR A 35 -15.54 -2.67 4.50
N SER A 36 -15.44 -1.92 5.60
CA SER A 36 -16.50 -1.02 6.08
C SER A 36 -15.95 0.41 6.20
N GLY A 37 -16.83 1.41 6.11
CA GLY A 37 -16.45 2.82 6.30
C GLY A 37 -15.52 3.40 5.24
N ARG A 38 -15.34 2.74 4.08
CA ARG A 38 -14.47 3.20 2.98
C ARG A 38 -14.76 4.64 2.54
N GLN A 39 -16.02 5.05 2.58
CA GLN A 39 -16.50 6.40 2.28
C GLN A 39 -15.98 7.48 3.23
N ARG A 40 -15.49 7.11 4.42
CA ARG A 40 -14.92 8.04 5.40
C ARG A 40 -13.47 8.43 5.05
N VAL A 41 -12.84 7.73 4.11
CA VAL A 41 -11.48 8.04 3.67
C VAL A 41 -11.51 9.24 2.71
N PRO A 42 -10.84 10.36 3.04
CA PRO A 42 -10.75 11.50 2.14
C PRO A 42 -10.14 11.11 0.80
N ARG A 43 -10.78 11.53 -0.30
CA ARG A 43 -10.29 11.26 -1.67
C ARG A 43 -9.02 12.04 -2.00
N GLU A 44 -8.87 13.22 -1.38
CA GLU A 44 -7.80 14.16 -1.62
C GLU A 44 -7.26 14.69 -0.29
N GLY A 45 -6.09 15.35 -0.33
CA GLY A 45 -5.43 15.91 0.84
C GLY A 45 -4.62 14.90 1.65
N ALA A 46 -3.90 15.42 2.64
CA ALA A 46 -3.07 14.61 3.53
C ALA A 46 -3.93 13.68 4.39
N LEU A 47 -3.51 12.42 4.52
CA LEU A 47 -4.08 11.49 5.49
C LEU A 47 -3.01 10.48 5.89
N LEU A 48 -2.92 10.24 7.20
CA LEU A 48 -2.14 9.17 7.81
C LEU A 48 -3.08 8.02 8.15
N ILE A 49 -2.79 6.83 7.63
CA ILE A 49 -3.53 5.60 7.98
C ILE A 49 -2.68 4.83 8.98
N ILE A 50 -3.27 4.54 10.14
CA ILE A 50 -2.66 3.71 11.18
C ILE A 50 -3.48 2.42 11.24
N ALA A 51 -2.81 1.28 11.11
CA ALA A 51 -3.43 -0.03 11.14
C ALA A 51 -2.65 -0.93 12.11
N ASN A 52 -3.36 -1.86 12.75
CA ASN A 52 -2.71 -2.94 13.47
C ASN A 52 -1.92 -3.80 12.48
N HIS A 53 -0.76 -4.33 12.90
CA HIS A 53 0.08 -5.19 12.07
C HIS A 53 0.06 -6.62 12.61
N LEU A 54 -0.65 -7.50 11.92
CA LEU A 54 -0.80 -8.92 12.25
C LEU A 54 -0.03 -9.83 11.28
N SER A 55 0.16 -9.41 10.03
CA SER A 55 0.74 -10.27 9.00
C SER A 55 1.38 -9.50 7.83
N TYR A 56 2.19 -10.19 7.03
CA TYR A 56 2.70 -9.65 5.76
C TYR A 56 1.62 -9.36 4.71
N LEU A 57 0.38 -9.84 4.91
CA LEU A 57 -0.75 -9.55 4.03
C LEU A 57 -1.43 -8.20 4.34
N ASP A 58 -1.03 -7.53 5.42
CA ASP A 58 -1.67 -6.28 5.84
C ASP A 58 -1.49 -5.16 4.80
N PRO A 59 -0.30 -4.92 4.21
CA PRO A 59 -0.16 -3.87 3.21
C PRO A 59 -1.04 -4.09 1.97
N PRO A 60 -1.08 -5.29 1.35
CA PRO A 60 -2.04 -5.58 0.27
C PRO A 60 -3.51 -5.39 0.67
N ALA A 61 -3.91 -5.88 1.85
CA ALA A 61 -5.27 -5.79 2.34
C ALA A 61 -5.71 -4.32 2.56
N VAL A 62 -4.88 -3.53 3.24
CA VAL A 62 -5.15 -2.11 3.52
C VAL A 62 -5.14 -1.30 2.22
N GLN A 63 -4.22 -1.59 1.29
CA GLN A 63 -4.20 -0.95 -0.03
C GLN A 63 -5.50 -1.22 -0.82
N LEU A 64 -6.03 -2.44 -0.78
CA LEU A 64 -7.29 -2.78 -1.44
C LEU A 64 -8.51 -2.14 -0.77
N ALA A 65 -8.49 -2.01 0.56
CA ALA A 65 -9.54 -1.32 1.30
C ALA A 65 -9.58 0.19 1.01
N SER A 66 -8.43 0.81 0.81
CA SER A 66 -8.31 2.25 0.53
C SER A 66 -8.76 2.64 -0.90
N PRO A 67 -9.44 3.78 -1.07
CA PRO A 67 -9.80 4.32 -2.38
C PRO A 67 -8.62 4.98 -3.12
N ARG A 68 -7.52 5.24 -2.41
CA ARG A 68 -6.33 5.88 -2.95
C ARG A 68 -5.09 5.01 -2.75
N LEU A 69 -4.08 5.23 -3.59
CA LEU A 69 -2.77 4.59 -3.44
C LEU A 69 -2.16 5.03 -2.10
N ILE A 70 -1.60 4.08 -1.36
CA ILE A 70 -0.99 4.27 -0.06
C ILE A 70 0.52 4.19 -0.24
N HIS A 71 1.23 5.14 0.34
CA HIS A 71 2.66 5.06 0.52
C HIS A 71 2.93 4.46 1.88
N PHE A 72 3.39 3.21 1.90
CA PHE A 72 3.71 2.53 3.15
C PHE A 72 5.06 2.99 3.69
N MET A 73 5.14 3.14 5.00
CA MET A 73 6.39 3.25 5.72
C MET A 73 6.78 1.86 6.20
N ALA A 74 8.05 1.48 6.02
CA ALA A 74 8.63 0.28 6.60
C ALA A 74 10.05 0.60 7.12
N GLY A 75 10.63 -0.32 7.89
CA GLY A 75 12.01 -0.18 8.34
C GLY A 75 12.99 -0.11 7.17
N VAL A 76 14.10 0.59 7.36
CA VAL A 76 15.13 0.81 6.31
C VAL A 76 15.63 -0.49 5.68
N GLY A 77 15.77 -1.56 6.47
CA GLY A 77 16.22 -2.87 5.99
C GLY A 77 15.24 -3.60 5.06
N LEU A 78 14.00 -3.12 4.88
CA LEU A 78 13.07 -3.65 3.89
C LEU A 78 13.22 -3.01 2.50
N PHE A 79 13.84 -1.83 2.44
CA PHE A 79 13.99 -1.06 1.20
C PHE A 79 15.41 -1.13 0.61
N GLU A 80 16.36 -1.63 1.39
CA GLU A 80 17.71 -1.89 0.91
C GLU A 80 17.75 -3.24 0.19
N ARG A 81 18.13 -3.19 -1.10
CA ARG A 81 18.55 -4.38 -1.83
C ARG A 81 19.88 -4.78 -1.22
N GLY A 82 19.90 -5.94 -0.54
CA GLY A 82 20.98 -6.35 0.35
C GLY A 82 22.37 -6.00 -0.17
N ASP A 83 23.00 -5.03 0.48
CA ASP A 83 24.44 -4.85 0.56
C ASP A 83 24.75 -4.02 1.82
N ARG A 84 25.06 -4.74 2.90
CA ARG A 84 25.58 -4.29 4.22
C ARG A 84 24.68 -3.39 5.07
N ILE A 85 23.90 -4.02 5.94
CA ILE A 85 23.37 -3.38 7.15
C ILE A 85 24.37 -3.61 8.28
N THR A 86 25.21 -2.62 8.55
CA THR A 86 25.92 -2.53 9.84
C THR A 86 24.89 -2.26 10.93
N GLN A 87 24.99 -3.07 11.98
CA GLN A 87 24.15 -3.04 13.17
C GLN A 87 24.14 -1.65 13.83
N PHE A 88 22.96 -1.26 14.30
CA PHE A 88 22.80 -0.54 15.56
C PHE A 88 21.82 -1.35 16.41
#